data_AF-A0A520RSG9-F1
#
_entry.id   AF-A0A520RSG9-F1
#
_cell.length_a   1.000
_cell.length_b   1.000
_cell.length_c   1.000
_cell.angle_alpha   90.00
_cell.angle_beta   90.00
_cell.angle_gamma   90.00
#
_symmetry.space_group_name_H-M   'P 1'
#
loop_
_entity.id
_entity.type
_entity.pdbx_description
1 polymer ?
#
loop_
_entity_poly.entity_id
_entity_poly.type
_entity_poly.pdbx_seq_one_letter_code
_entity_poly.pdbx_strand_id
1 'polypeptide(L)' 'AMSRSLMNVPFTLADDRLDPIFLQEAEEARLLNLKGHRSVGGMRASLYNAVEEASVDALCDFMQDFEQRHG' A
#
# COMPACT_ATOMS: atom_id res chain seq x y z
N ALA A 1 18.34 -1.28 -16.16
CA ALA A 1 17.14 -0.56 -15.70
C ALA A 1 16.33 -1.50 -14.82
N MET A 2 16.06 -1.15 -13.57
CA MET A 2 15.22 -1.97 -12.70
C MET A 2 13.80 -2.00 -13.29
N SER A 3 13.39 -3.16 -13.81
CA SER A 3 12.04 -3.36 -14.30
C SER A 3 11.09 -3.40 -13.10
N ARG A 4 10.30 -2.34 -12.91
CA ARG A 4 9.21 -2.32 -11.93
C ARG A 4 7.91 -2.62 -12.67
N SER A 5 7.06 -3.44 -12.07
CA SER A 5 5.74 -3.71 -12.63
C SER A 5 4.89 -2.45 -12.59
N LEU A 6 4.18 -2.15 -13.67
CA LEU A 6 3.16 -1.11 -13.71
C LEU A 6 1.85 -1.56 -13.04
N MET A 7 1.69 -2.87 -12.81
CA MET A 7 0.41 -3.48 -12.41
C MET A 7 0.40 -3.94 -10.96
N ASN A 8 1.54 -4.35 -10.42
CA ASN A 8 1.63 -4.87 -9.06
C ASN A 8 2.83 -4.24 -8.37
N VAL A 9 2.54 -3.37 -7.41
CA VAL A 9 3.53 -2.60 -6.66
C VAL A 9 3.62 -3.19 -5.26
N PRO A 10 4.50 -4.19 -5.01
CA PRO A 10 4.79 -4.63 -3.66
C PRO A 10 5.67 -3.58 -2.96
N PHE A 11 5.40 -3.36 -1.67
CA PHE A 11 6.19 -2.48 -0.82
C PHE A 11 6.17 -2.95 0.63
N THR A 12 7.18 -2.56 1.40
CA THR A 12 7.34 -2.91 2.81
C THR A 12 7.60 -1.63 3.61
N LEU A 13 7.14 -1.58 4.85
CA LEU A 13 7.53 -0.53 5.79
C LEU A 13 8.94 -0.78 6.31
N ALA A 14 9.55 0.26 6.89
CA ALA A 14 10.84 0.12 7.58
C ALA A 14 10.73 -0.72 8.86
N ASP A 15 9.57 -0.67 9.52
CA ASP A 15 9.21 -1.47 10.69
C ASP A 15 7.99 -2.34 10.38
N ASP A 16 8.20 -3.64 10.25
CA ASP A 16 7.16 -4.62 9.89
C ASP A 16 6.09 -4.79 10.98
N ARG A 17 6.36 -4.35 12.20
CA ARG A 17 5.38 -4.33 13.30
C ARG A 17 4.22 -3.37 13.02
N LEU A 18 4.41 -2.42 12.10
CA LEU A 18 3.38 -1.49 11.66
C LEU A 18 2.48 -2.04 10.55
N ASP A 19 2.83 -3.15 9.89
CA ASP A 19 2.02 -3.74 8.81
C ASP A 19 0.55 -3.98 9.22
N PRO A 20 0.23 -4.54 10.41
CA PRO A 20 -1.16 -4.74 10.81
C PRO A 20 -1.92 -3.42 11.00
N ILE A 21 -1.25 -2.39 11.50
CA ILE A 21 -1.84 -1.06 11.74
C ILE A 21 -2.11 -0.37 10.40
N PHE A 22 -1.12 -0.39 9.49
CA PHE A 22 -1.28 0.15 8.14
C PHE A 22 -2.48 -0.49 7.41
N LEU A 23 -2.60 -1.81 7.45
CA LEU A 23 -3.69 -2.52 6.78
C LEU A 23 -5.05 -2.20 7.40
N GLN A 24 -5.13 -2.08 8.73
CA GLN A 24 -6.36 -1.72 9.41
C GLN A 24 -6.80 -0.29 9.06
N GLU A 25 -5.90 0.69 9.20
CA GLU A 25 -6.22 2.09 8.90
C GLU A 25 -6.53 2.31 7.41
N ALA A 26 -5.84 1.59 6.51
CA ALA A 26 -6.15 1.62 5.09
C ALA A 26 -7.56 1.09 4.83
N GLU A 27 -7.97 0.00 5.48
CA GLU A 27 -9.33 -0.54 5.38
C GLU A 27 -10.38 0.47 5.89
N GLU A 28 -10.11 1.14 7.02
CA GLU A 28 -10.94 2.23 7.55
C GLU A 28 -11.04 3.42 6.56
N ALA A 29 -9.96 3.72 5.84
CA ALA A 29 -9.91 4.70 4.76
C ALA A 29 -10.54 4.21 3.44
N ARG A 30 -11.08 2.98 3.39
CA ARG A 30 -11.65 2.31 2.22
C ARG A 30 -10.62 1.96 1.12
N LEU A 31 -9.34 1.88 1.48
CA LEU A 31 -8.24 1.39 0.65
C LEU A 31 -8.07 -0.12 0.85
N LEU A 32 -8.93 -0.89 0.17
CA LEU A 32 -9.06 -2.33 0.39
C LEU A 32 -8.01 -3.16 -0.35
N ASN A 33 -7.81 -4.40 0.09
CA ASN A 33 -7.02 -5.43 -0.59
C ASN A 33 -5.51 -5.14 -0.74
N LEU A 34 -4.94 -4.35 0.17
CA LEU A 34 -3.51 -4.00 0.15
C LEU A 34 -2.58 -5.05 0.78
N LYS A 35 -3.10 -6.10 1.43
CA LYS A 35 -2.25 -7.11 2.09
C LYS A 35 -1.33 -7.82 1.10
N GLY A 36 -0.04 -7.79 1.38
CA GLY A 36 1.00 -8.44 0.57
C GLY A 36 0.91 -9.97 0.58
N HIS A 37 1.70 -10.60 -0.29
CA HIS A 37 1.74 -12.06 -0.35
C HIS A 37 2.38 -12.64 0.92
N ARG A 38 1.82 -13.74 1.44
CA ARG A 38 2.26 -14.39 2.70
C ARG A 38 3.75 -14.73 2.78
N SER A 39 4.44 -14.90 1.65
CA SER A 39 5.86 -15.24 1.61
C SER A 39 6.79 -14.03 1.72
N VAL A 40 6.27 -12.82 1.50
CA VAL A 40 7.04 -11.57 1.48
C VAL A 40 6.62 -10.64 2.62
N GLY A 41 5.37 -10.73 3.09
CA GLY A 41 4.83 -9.78 4.06
C GLY A 41 4.48 -8.44 3.41
N GLY A 42 4.36 -7.39 4.21
CA GLY A 42 4.11 -6.03 3.74
C GLY A 42 2.80 -5.87 2.97
N MET A 43 2.86 -4.99 1.97
CA MET A 43 1.72 -4.57 1.18
C MET A 43 1.94 -4.79 -0.31
N ARG A 44 0.84 -4.81 -1.05
CA ARG A 44 0.82 -4.83 -2.51
C ARG A 44 -0.36 -4.03 -3.03
N ALA A 45 -0.09 -2.97 -3.79
CA ALA A 45 -1.09 -2.28 -4.58
C ALA A 45 -1.18 -2.91 -5.98
N SER A 46 -2.37 -3.38 -6.36
CA SER A 46 -2.64 -3.93 -7.70
C SER A 46 -3.40 -2.90 -8.54
N LEU A 47 -2.72 -2.35 -9.55
CA LEU A 47 -3.14 -1.21 -10.38
C LEU A 47 -3.61 -1.68 -11.76
N TYR A 48 -4.58 -2.58 -11.81
CA TYR A 48 -5.17 -3.04 -13.08
C TYR A 48 -6.01 -1.94 -13.73
N ASN A 49 -6.35 -2.11 -15.01
CA ASN A 49 -7.03 -1.11 -15.84
C ASN A 49 -8.31 -0.47 -15.25
N ALA A 50 -8.98 -1.12 -14.29
CA ALA A 50 -10.19 -0.61 -13.65
C ALA A 50 -9.92 0.29 -12.43
N VAL A 51 -8.66 0.42 -12.00
CA VAL A 51 -8.26 1.32 -10.92
C VAL A 51 -8.14 2.73 -11.50
N GLU A 52 -8.87 3.67 -10.90
CA GLU A 52 -8.82 5.09 -11.27
C GLU A 52 -7.60 5.78 -10.66
N GLU A 53 -7.07 6.81 -11.34
CA GLU A 53 -5.93 7.61 -10.86
C GLU A 53 -6.19 8.21 -9.49
N ALA A 54 -7.41 8.70 -9.23
CA ALA A 54 -7.82 9.22 -7.92
C ALA A 54 -7.72 8.18 -6.78
N SER A 55 -7.84 6.87 -7.08
CA SER A 55 -7.61 5.81 -6.09
C SER A 55 -6.13 5.66 -5.75
N VAL A 56 -5.25 5.90 -6.72
CA VAL A 56 -3.80 5.92 -6.52
C VAL A 56 -3.40 7.14 -5.70
N ASP A 57 -3.95 8.31 -6.02
CA ASP A 57 -3.73 9.54 -5.25
C ASP A 57 -4.16 9.36 -3.79
N ALA A 58 -5.35 8.80 -3.55
CA ALA A 58 -5.82 8.50 -2.20
C ALA A 58 -4.88 7.56 -1.41
N LEU A 59 -4.29 6.57 -2.09
CA LEU A 59 -3.29 5.70 -1.48
C LEU A 59 -1.99 6.47 -1.17
N CYS A 60 -1.53 7.32 -2.08
CA CYS A 60 -0.33 8.13 -1.88
C CYS A 60 -0.50 9.15 -0.74
N ASP A 61 -1.66 9.79 -0.63
CA ASP A 61 -1.97 10.70 0.47
C ASP A 61 -2.05 9.96 1.81
N PHE A 62 -2.71 8.80 1.84
CA PHE A 62 -2.74 7.94 3.01
C PHE A 62 -1.32 7.52 3.45
N MET A 63 -0.46 7.13 2.51
CA MET A 63 0.92 6.75 2.82
C MET A 63 1.74 7.90 3.43
N GLN A 64 1.56 9.12 2.93
CA GLN A 64 2.23 10.31 3.46
C GLN A 64 1.74 10.66 4.87
N ASP A 65 0.44 10.59 5.11
CA ASP A 65 -0.14 10.81 6.45
C ASP A 65 0.32 9.72 7.44
N PHE A 66 0.32 8.46 7.02
CA PHE A 66 0.79 7.35 7.83
C PHE A 66 2.26 7.51 8.22
N GLU A 67 3.13 7.88 7.28
CA GLU A 67 4.54 8.18 7.54
C GLU A 67 4.70 9.34 8.53
N GLN A 68 3.89 10.41 8.44
CA GLN A 68 3.96 11.52 9.40
C GLN A 68 3.58 11.12 10.83
N ARG A 69 2.67 10.15 10.99
CA ARG A 69 2.20 9.69 12.31
C ARG A 69 3.07 8.59 12.92
N HIS A 70 3.73 7.77 12.10
CA HIS A 70 4.41 6.56 12.54
C HIS A 70 5.89 6.46 12.14
N GLY A 71 6.41 7.41 11.35
CA GLY A 71 7.79 7.47 10.86
C GLY A 71 8.81 8.03 11.85
#